data_AF-A0A937CF99-F1
#
_entry.id   AF-A0A937CF99-F1
#
_cell.length_a   1.000
_cell.length_b   1.000
_cell.length_c   1.000
_cell.angle_alpha   90.00
_cell.angle_beta   90.00
_cell.angle_gamma   90.00
#
_symmetry.space_group_name_H-M   'P 1'
#
loop_
_entity.id
_entity.type
_entity.pdbx_description
1 polymer ?
#
loop_
_entity_poly.entity_id
_entity_poly.type
_entity_poly.pdbx_seq_one_letter_code
_entity_poly.pdbx_strand_id
1 'polypeptide(L)'
;MEHMQNHFWTPEQIAGHLKHGQTELKSICHETIYHWIYQGSRRKEKIWKFLPRHKAKRGLRKSKGAGASRIPNRVSIHQRPKHIDKRTTFGHWEGDLMSFCKGSQHILVLRERQTMFTLSKQLPSKRPMTLQTQSLTC
;
A
#
# COMPACT_ATOMS: atom_id res chain seq x y z
N MET A 1 -7.48 23.53 14.75
CA MET A 1 -7.61 23.65 13.28
C MET A 1 -6.31 24.08 12.63
N GLU A 2 -5.55 24.95 13.29
CA GLU A 2 -4.21 25.39 12.87
C GLU A 2 -3.26 24.22 12.53
N HIS A 3 -3.22 23.16 13.34
CA HIS A 3 -2.42 21.97 13.03
C HIS A 3 -2.81 21.26 11.73
N MET A 4 -4.06 21.35 11.30
CA MET A 4 -4.51 20.73 10.05
C MET A 4 -4.02 21.53 8.84
N GLN A 5 -4.03 22.87 8.94
CA GLN A 5 -3.61 23.77 7.87
C GLN A 5 -2.08 23.82 7.73
N ASN A 6 -1.36 23.76 8.84
CA ASN A 6 0.10 23.92 8.86
C ASN A 6 0.86 22.59 8.77
N HIS A 7 0.28 21.48 9.28
CA HIS A 7 0.99 20.20 9.38
C HIS A 7 0.25 19.03 8.71
N PHE A 8 -0.90 19.28 8.05
CA PHE A 8 -1.69 18.25 7.39
C PHE A 8 -2.06 17.07 8.31
N TRP A 9 -2.34 17.32 9.59
CA TRP A 9 -2.68 16.23 10.51
C TRP A 9 -3.96 15.49 10.09
N THR A 10 -3.98 14.18 10.29
CA THR A 10 -5.20 13.40 10.14
C THR A 10 -6.15 13.64 11.32
N PRO A 11 -7.47 13.46 11.14
CA PRO A 11 -8.43 13.51 12.23
C PRO A 11 -8.09 12.55 13.39
N GLU A 12 -7.47 11.41 13.12
CA GLU A 12 -6.97 10.49 14.16
C GLU A 12 -5.81 11.08 14.95
N GLN A 13 -4.88 11.78 14.29
CA GLN A 13 -3.77 12.46 14.97
C GLN A 13 -4.28 13.60 15.84
N ILE A 14 -5.24 14.39 15.35
CA ILE A 14 -5.86 15.48 16.13
C ILE A 14 -6.58 14.90 17.35
N ALA A 15 -7.41 13.87 17.17
CA ALA A 15 -8.11 13.22 18.28
C ALA A 15 -7.13 12.60 19.30
N GLY A 16 -6.04 12.00 18.82
CA GLY A 16 -4.97 11.47 19.66
C GLY A 16 -4.30 12.58 20.47
N HIS A 17 -3.93 13.68 19.84
CA HIS A 17 -3.30 14.83 20.50
C HIS A 17 -4.20 15.44 21.58
N LEU A 18 -5.49 15.64 21.28
CA LEU A 18 -6.49 16.12 22.26
C LEU A 18 -6.64 15.16 23.45
N LYS A 19 -6.57 13.85 23.22
CA LYS A 19 -6.71 12.83 24.28
C LYS A 19 -5.53 12.81 25.25
N HIS A 20 -4.31 13.10 24.79
CA HIS A 20 -3.10 13.03 25.62
C HIS A 20 -2.85 14.32 26.41
N GLY A 21 -3.86 15.20 26.56
CA GLY A 21 -3.82 16.33 27.49
C GLY A 21 -2.88 17.46 27.07
N GLN A 22 -2.42 17.49 25.82
CA GLN A 22 -1.57 18.57 25.30
C GLN A 22 -2.34 19.87 25.03
N THR A 23 -3.65 19.88 25.32
CA THR A 23 -4.56 21.03 25.17
C THR A 23 -5.60 21.03 26.28
N GLU A 24 -6.08 22.20 26.71
CA GLU A 24 -7.21 22.35 27.65
C GLU A 24 -8.58 21.93 27.06
N LEU A 25 -8.61 21.59 25.77
CA LEU A 25 -9.81 21.19 25.07
C LEU A 25 -10.21 19.75 25.45
N LYS A 26 -11.53 19.52 25.57
CA LYS A 26 -12.09 18.18 25.78
C LYS A 26 -11.68 17.24 24.65
N SER A 27 -11.46 15.97 25.00
CA SER A 27 -11.18 14.91 24.01
C SER A 27 -12.37 14.73 23.07
N ILE A 28 -12.12 14.77 21.76
CA ILE A 28 -13.13 14.56 20.71
C ILE A 28 -12.71 13.33 19.89
N CYS A 29 -13.67 12.47 19.52
CA CYS A 29 -13.35 11.33 18.67
C CYS A 29 -13.11 11.76 17.21
N HIS A 30 -12.25 11.01 16.51
CA HIS A 30 -11.89 11.32 15.12
C HIS A 30 -13.10 11.27 14.16
N GLU A 31 -14.15 10.52 14.48
CA GLU A 31 -15.40 10.49 13.72
C GLU A 31 -16.15 11.83 13.77
N THR A 32 -16.19 12.50 14.93
CA THR A 32 -16.79 13.83 15.05
C THR A 32 -16.01 14.85 14.22
N ILE A 33 -14.67 14.78 14.20
CA ILE A 33 -13.82 15.63 13.37
C ILE A 33 -14.11 15.38 11.88
N TYR A 34 -14.24 14.11 11.47
CA TYR A 34 -14.63 13.79 10.09
C TYR A 34 -16.01 14.34 9.72
N HIS A 35 -17.00 14.15 10.59
CA HIS A 35 -18.35 14.70 10.37
C HIS A 35 -18.30 16.22 10.21
N TRP A 36 -17.53 16.89 11.07
CA TRP A 36 -17.32 18.33 11.03
C TRP A 36 -16.69 18.78 9.71
N ILE A 37 -15.63 18.12 9.22
CA ILE A 37 -14.95 18.46 7.94
C ILE A 37 -15.89 18.33 6.75
N TYR A 38 -16.73 17.30 6.72
CA TYR A 38 -17.59 16.99 5.57
C TYR A 38 -18.98 17.64 5.64
N GLN A 39 -19.26 18.45 6.65
CA GLN A 39 -20.52 19.20 6.76
C GLN A 39 -20.64 20.25 5.63
N GLY A 40 -21.88 20.55 5.21
CA GLY A 40 -22.18 21.27 3.96
C GLY A 40 -21.53 22.66 3.81
N SER A 41 -21.45 23.45 4.88
CA SER A 41 -20.78 24.77 4.86
C SER A 41 -19.29 24.65 4.56
N ARG A 42 -18.59 23.78 5.28
CA ARG A 42 -17.13 23.56 5.21
C ARG A 42 -16.69 22.85 3.93
N ARG A 43 -17.62 22.14 3.29
CA ARG A 43 -17.40 21.59 1.96
C ARG A 43 -17.21 22.68 0.92
N LYS A 44 -17.89 23.84 1.06
CA LYS A 44 -17.69 25.02 0.19
C LYS A 44 -16.32 25.65 0.43
N GLU A 45 -15.87 25.70 1.67
CA GLU A 45 -14.54 26.18 2.09
C GLU A 45 -13.39 25.21 1.71
N LYS A 46 -13.72 24.03 1.18
CA LYS A 46 -12.76 23.00 0.75
C LYS A 46 -11.77 22.58 1.84
N ILE A 47 -12.22 22.53 3.10
CA ILE A 47 -11.40 22.13 4.27
C ILE A 47 -10.75 20.76 4.07
N TRP A 48 -11.39 19.86 3.32
CA TRP A 48 -10.84 18.56 2.97
C TRP A 48 -9.49 18.62 2.23
N LYS A 49 -9.09 19.77 1.67
CA LYS A 49 -7.76 20.00 1.11
C LYS A 49 -6.65 20.05 2.16
N PHE A 50 -6.96 20.16 3.44
CA PHE A 50 -5.97 20.10 4.50
C PHE A 50 -5.78 18.67 5.04
N LEU A 51 -6.56 17.71 4.55
CA LEU A 51 -6.32 16.30 4.83
C LEU A 51 -5.18 15.78 3.95
N PRO A 52 -4.33 14.86 4.43
CA PRO A 52 -3.20 14.31 3.67
C PRO A 52 -3.53 13.76 2.29
N ARG A 53 -4.76 13.28 2.08
CA ARG A 53 -5.21 12.70 0.81
C ARG A 53 -6.05 13.66 -0.04
N HIS A 54 -6.33 14.87 0.45
CA HIS A 54 -7.10 15.89 -0.25
C HIS A 54 -8.42 15.36 -0.85
N LYS A 55 -9.11 14.46 -0.15
CA LYS A 55 -10.33 13.82 -0.67
C LYS A 55 -11.58 14.60 -0.32
N ALA A 56 -12.25 15.13 -1.34
CA ALA A 56 -13.53 15.83 -1.23
C ALA A 56 -14.72 14.95 -0.77
N LYS A 57 -14.55 13.63 -0.79
CA LYS A 57 -15.47 12.65 -0.21
C LYS A 57 -14.68 11.65 0.62
N ARG A 58 -15.19 11.30 1.80
CA ARG A 58 -14.66 10.18 2.57
C ARG A 58 -14.87 8.89 1.78
N GLY A 59 -13.81 8.09 1.62
CA GLY A 59 -13.93 6.77 1.00
C GLY A 59 -14.70 5.82 1.91
N LEU A 60 -15.36 4.82 1.32
CA LEU A 60 -15.95 3.72 2.08
C LEU A 60 -14.83 3.01 2.86
N ARG A 61 -15.14 2.59 4.11
CA ARG A 61 -14.25 1.69 4.84
C ARG A 61 -14.08 0.42 3.98
N LYS A 62 -12.83 0.00 3.75
CA LYS A 62 -12.57 -1.22 2.98
C LYS A 62 -13.32 -2.37 3.63
N SER A 63 -14.24 -2.98 2.89
CA SER A 63 -14.88 -4.24 3.32
C SER A 63 -13.79 -5.29 3.50
N LYS A 64 -13.89 -6.10 4.57
CA LYS A 64 -12.94 -7.17 4.90
C LYS A 64 -12.77 -8.21 3.77
N GLY A 65 -13.60 -8.19 2.73
CA GLY A 65 -13.55 -9.11 1.59
C GLY A 65 -12.75 -8.66 0.35
N ALA A 66 -12.16 -7.46 0.33
CA ALA A 66 -11.43 -6.97 -0.85
C ALA A 66 -10.07 -7.67 -1.11
N GLY A 67 -9.78 -8.76 -0.38
CA GLY A 67 -8.49 -9.46 -0.36
C GLY A 67 -8.50 -10.88 -0.94
N ALA A 68 -9.60 -11.33 -1.56
CA ALA A 68 -9.58 -12.62 -2.25
C ALA A 68 -8.49 -12.59 -3.34
N SER A 69 -7.45 -13.41 -3.16
CA SER A 69 -6.36 -13.50 -4.12
C SER A 69 -6.92 -13.98 -5.45
N ARG A 70 -6.65 -13.23 -6.53
CA ARG A 70 -7.06 -13.59 -7.89
C ARG A 70 -6.19 -14.70 -8.49
N ILE A 71 -5.28 -15.28 -7.71
CA ILE A 71 -4.32 -16.31 -8.14
C ILE A 71 -4.84 -17.66 -7.63
N PRO A 72 -5.29 -18.55 -8.53
CA PRO A 72 -5.67 -19.92 -8.17
C PRO A 72 -4.53 -20.62 -7.44
N ASN A 73 -4.85 -21.39 -6.39
CA ASN A 73 -3.88 -22.20 -5.64
C ASN A 73 -2.68 -21.40 -5.06
N ARG A 74 -2.88 -20.12 -4.74
CA ARG A 74 -1.84 -19.32 -4.10
C ARG A 74 -1.45 -19.92 -2.74
N VAL A 75 -0.23 -20.44 -2.66
CA VAL A 75 0.41 -20.78 -1.39
C VAL A 75 0.74 -19.48 -0.65
N SER A 76 0.35 -19.40 0.62
CA SER A 76 0.62 -18.21 1.43
C SER A 76 2.12 -18.10 1.72
N ILE A 77 2.67 -16.89 1.73
CA ILE A 77 4.07 -16.65 2.13
C ILE A 77 4.34 -17.14 3.56
N HIS A 78 3.30 -17.21 4.40
CA HIS A 78 3.38 -17.70 5.78
C HIS A 78 3.52 -19.22 5.87
N GLN A 79 3.21 -19.96 4.79
CA GLN A 79 3.37 -21.41 4.73
C GLN A 79 4.79 -21.83 4.30
N ARG A 80 5.69 -20.88 4.03
CA ARG A 80 7.06 -21.22 3.62
C ARG A 80 7.82 -21.92 4.76
N PRO A 81 8.68 -22.91 4.45
CA PRO A 81 9.55 -23.51 5.44
C PRO A 81 10.43 -22.47 6.16
N LYS A 82 10.55 -22.59 7.49
CA LYS A 82 11.30 -21.64 8.34
C LYS A 82 12.77 -21.45 7.94
N HIS A 83 13.41 -22.46 7.33
CA HIS A 83 14.81 -22.35 6.93
C HIS A 83 15.03 -21.27 5.85
N ILE A 84 14.01 -20.95 5.04
CA ILE A 84 14.08 -19.92 3.98
C ILE A 84 14.23 -18.51 4.56
N ASP A 85 13.79 -18.29 5.80
CA ASP A 85 13.93 -16.99 6.48
C ASP A 85 15.39 -16.64 6.76
N LYS A 86 16.24 -17.64 6.93
CA LYS A 86 17.66 -17.46 7.25
C LYS A 86 18.50 -16.95 6.08
N ARG A 87 18.01 -17.07 4.84
CA ARG A 87 18.69 -16.63 3.60
C ARG A 87 20.13 -17.17 3.47
N THR A 88 20.38 -18.37 3.97
CA THR A 88 21.72 -18.99 4.02
C THR A 88 22.08 -19.76 2.75
N THR A 89 21.11 -20.00 1.87
CA THR A 89 21.21 -20.88 0.70
C THR A 89 20.99 -20.09 -0.58
N PHE A 90 21.86 -20.32 -1.56
CA PHE A 90 21.79 -19.68 -2.89
C PHE A 90 20.72 -20.36 -3.73
N GLY A 91 20.10 -19.59 -4.62
CA GLY A 91 19.13 -20.11 -5.60
C GLY A 91 17.67 -19.92 -5.19
N HIS A 92 17.41 -19.21 -4.10
CA HIS A 92 16.06 -18.76 -3.78
C HIS A 92 15.77 -17.42 -4.47
N TRP A 93 14.90 -17.45 -5.48
CA TRP A 93 14.53 -16.28 -6.25
C TRP A 93 13.15 -15.75 -5.85
N GLU A 94 13.06 -14.43 -5.71
CA GLU A 94 11.80 -13.69 -5.60
C GLU A 94 11.53 -12.95 -6.91
N GLY A 95 10.30 -13.08 -7.41
CA GLY A 95 9.88 -12.43 -8.65
C GLY A 95 8.77 -11.43 -8.40
N ASP A 96 9.01 -10.17 -8.73
CA ASP A 96 8.02 -9.10 -8.69
C ASP A 96 7.74 -8.58 -10.11
N LEU A 97 6.46 -8.36 -10.42
CA LEU A 97 6.05 -7.73 -11.68
C LEU A 97 5.55 -6.32 -11.41
N MET A 98 6.34 -5.33 -11.80
CA MET A 98 5.94 -3.92 -11.73
C MET A 98 5.19 -3.52 -13.01
N SER A 99 4.08 -2.81 -12.86
CA SER A 99 3.26 -2.31 -13.96
C SER A 99 3.02 -0.83 -13.77
N PHE A 100 3.56 -0.02 -14.68
CA PHE A 100 3.51 1.44 -14.57
C PHE A 100 2.27 2.02 -15.21
N CYS A 101 2.01 1.67 -16.48
CA CYS A 101 0.83 2.13 -17.22
C CYS A 101 -0.19 0.99 -17.40
N LYS A 102 -1.46 1.38 -17.59
CA LYS A 102 -2.58 0.46 -17.75
C LYS A 102 -2.50 -0.18 -19.15
N GLY A 103 -1.78 -1.30 -19.26
CA GLY A 103 -1.74 -2.13 -20.47
C GLY A 103 -0.47 -2.04 -21.31
N SER A 104 0.48 -1.19 -20.94
CA SER A 104 1.79 -1.12 -21.59
C SER A 104 2.85 -0.79 -20.53
N GLN A 105 4.04 -1.38 -20.66
CA GLN A 105 5.18 -1.25 -19.73
C GLN A 105 5.06 -2.09 -18.45
N HIS A 106 5.65 -3.28 -18.53
CA HIS A 106 5.84 -4.19 -17.41
C HIS A 106 7.33 -4.46 -17.23
N ILE A 107 7.79 -4.49 -15.98
CA ILE A 107 9.15 -4.89 -15.66
C ILE A 107 9.05 -6.07 -14.71
N LEU A 108 9.59 -7.21 -15.13
CA LEU A 108 9.84 -8.34 -14.26
C LEU A 108 11.16 -8.10 -13.54
N VAL A 109 11.13 -8.13 -12.22
CA VAL A 109 12.31 -8.06 -11.35
C VAL A 109 12.46 -9.43 -10.69
N LEU A 110 13.61 -10.05 -10.89
CA LEU A 110 14.01 -11.29 -10.23
C LEU A 110 15.14 -10.98 -9.27
N ARG A 111 15.03 -11.48 -8.06
CA ARG A 111 15.96 -11.16 -6.98
C ARG A 111 16.38 -12.42 -6.25
N GLU A 112 17.67 -12.70 -6.22
CA GLU A 112 18.25 -13.79 -5.44
C GLU A 112 18.36 -13.35 -3.97
N ARG A 113 17.92 -14.20 -3.03
CA ARG A 113 17.69 -13.80 -1.63
C ARG A 113 18.95 -13.79 -0.77
N GLN A 114 19.98 -14.58 -1.08
CA GLN A 114 21.22 -14.63 -0.30
C GLN A 114 22.16 -13.48 -0.69
N THR A 115 22.48 -13.38 -1.97
CA THR A 115 23.43 -12.45 -2.58
C THR A 115 22.80 -11.09 -2.90
N MET A 116 21.46 -11.00 -2.85
CA MET A 116 20.72 -9.80 -3.25
C MET A 116 20.88 -9.46 -4.75
N PHE A 117 21.46 -10.37 -5.54
CA PHE A 117 21.65 -10.19 -6.98
C PHE A 117 20.30 -10.00 -7.67
N THR A 118 20.21 -8.99 -8.53
CA THR A 118 18.93 -8.55 -9.11
C THR A 118 19.04 -8.51 -10.62
N LEU A 119 18.06 -9.14 -11.29
CA LEU A 119 17.85 -9.10 -12.73
C LEU A 119 16.54 -8.38 -13.02
N SER A 120 16.51 -7.55 -14.06
CA SER A 120 15.29 -6.89 -14.50
C SER A 120 15.10 -7.03 -16.00
N LYS A 121 13.89 -7.34 -16.45
CA LYS A 121 13.53 -7.45 -17.86
C LYS A 121 12.22 -6.75 -18.16
N GLN A 122 12.20 -5.92 -19.20
CA GLN A 122 10.96 -5.35 -19.72
C GLN A 122 10.16 -6.45 -20.42
N LEU A 123 8.87 -6.52 -20.12
CA LEU A 123 7.94 -7.47 -20.73
C LEU A 123 6.87 -6.74 -21.56
N PRO A 124 6.49 -7.27 -22.73
CA PRO A 124 5.48 -6.67 -23.58
C PRO A 124 4.06 -6.84 -23.02
N SER A 125 3.82 -7.87 -22.20
CA SER A 125 2.50 -8.12 -21.60
C SER A 125 2.62 -8.77 -20.21
N LYS A 126 1.54 -8.69 -19.41
CA LYS A 126 1.45 -9.40 -18.10
C LYS A 126 1.07 -10.86 -18.23
N ARG A 127 0.69 -11.31 -19.43
CA ARG A 127 0.24 -12.69 -19.62
C ARG A 127 1.46 -13.59 -19.43
N PRO A 128 1.30 -14.75 -18.76
CA PRO A 128 2.36 -15.73 -18.72
C PRO A 128 2.65 -16.12 -20.17
N MET A 129 3.86 -15.83 -20.62
CA MET A 129 4.37 -16.42 -21.85
C MET A 129 4.96 -17.75 -21.44
N THR A 130 4.50 -18.85 -22.05
CA THR A 130 5.14 -20.14 -21.88
C THR A 130 6.57 -20.00 -22.40
N LEU A 131 7.54 -19.84 -21.49
CA LEU A 131 8.94 -19.94 -21.84
C LEU A 131 9.14 -21.40 -22.22
N GLN A 132 9.27 -21.69 -23.51
CA GLN A 132 9.84 -22.95 -23.93
C GLN A 132 11.23 -23.00 -23.29
N THR A 133 11.46 -23.98 -22.43
CA THR A 133 12.77 -24.24 -21.84
C THR A 133 13.73 -24.55 -22.97
N GLN A 134 14.32 -23.52 -23.57
CA GLN A 134 15.61 -23.70 -24.22
C GLN A 134 16.57 -23.91 -23.08
N SER A 135 16.90 -25.18 -22.86
CA SER A 135 17.97 -25.60 -21.97
C SER A 135 19.18 -24.72 -22.24
N LEU A 136 19.56 -23.90 -21.26
CA LEU A 136 20.91 -23.37 -21.18
C LEU A 136 21.81 -24.55 -20.85
N THR A 137 22.14 -25.36 -21.87
CA THR A 137 23.28 -26.26 -21.83
C THR A 137 24.52 -25.39 -21.91
N CYS A 138 25.30 -25.37 -20.82
CA CYS A 138 26.71 -25.05 -20.86
C CYS A 138 27.45 -26.12 -21.67
#